data_AF-A0A959PQ04-F1
#
_entry.id   AF-A0A959PQ04-F1
#
_cell.length_a   1.000
_cell.length_b   1.000
_cell.length_c   1.000
_cell.angle_alpha   90.00
_cell.angle_beta   90.00
_cell.angle_gamma   90.00
#
_symmetry.space_group_name_H-M   'P 1'
#
loop_
_entity.id
_entity.type
_entity.pdbx_description
1 polymer ?
#
loop_
_entity_poly.entity_id
_entity_poly.type
_entity_poly.pdbx_seq_one_letter_code
_entity_poly.pdbx_strand_id
1 'polypeptide(L)'
;MDFGSISVPGKMITINSTCGACTEQDYCTFLKKDNSQEWIDTIFINGDAYPSGAFTGGYLLSSGINTSILQGGTQLSFKMNIGYFSSQFLEYVSVYCDWNQDGSFSEDELSYQSENPSRNLIEGTIDIPANALKGTTRMRFLMSYESLDSPCDDINFNYGEVNDICVHISDDNCGSPSSVAFTIEGDNLINIHNNEGDSLLILYRDTSELLWKKAIIAHSSMLSGFDSCSVIFIKYSKICDGRYAPLSDVHSIKTQCINAVQYVSDEPLSIFPNPSQVNVWINNPQPGI
;
A
#
# COMPACT_ATOMS: atom_id res chain seq x y z
N MET A 1 -1.23 36.78 29.72
CA MET A 1 -2.04 36.06 28.73
C MET A 1 -1.20 36.00 27.49
N ASP A 2 -0.57 34.85 27.24
CA ASP A 2 0.33 34.66 26.11
C ASP A 2 -0.38 33.72 25.13
N PHE A 3 -0.70 34.24 23.96
CA PHE A 3 -1.46 33.52 22.94
C PHE A 3 -0.51 32.84 21.97
N GLY A 4 -0.59 31.51 21.90
CA GLY A 4 -0.27 30.76 20.68
C GLY A 4 1.21 30.39 20.50
N SER A 5 1.63 29.31 21.16
CA SER A 5 2.77 28.54 20.69
C SER A 5 2.43 27.93 19.32
N ILE A 6 3.01 28.47 18.26
CA ILE A 6 3.02 27.88 16.91
C ILE A 6 3.62 26.47 17.04
N SER A 7 2.88 25.45 16.60
CA SER A 7 3.37 24.08 16.57
C SER A 7 4.61 23.99 15.68
N VAL A 8 5.60 23.20 16.11
CA VAL A 8 6.78 22.90 15.30
C VAL A 8 6.30 22.32 13.97
N PRO A 9 6.81 22.78 12.81
CA PRO A 9 6.49 22.16 11.54
C PRO A 9 6.68 20.64 11.64
N GLY A 10 5.67 19.87 11.24
CA GLY A 10 5.79 18.41 11.16
C GLY A 10 6.98 18.02 10.28
N LYS A 11 7.51 16.81 10.48
CA LYS A 11 8.62 16.27 9.70
C LYS A 11 8.37 16.53 8.20
N MET A 12 9.33 17.15 7.51
CA MET A 12 9.25 17.32 6.06
C MET A 12 9.00 15.96 5.43
N ILE A 13 7.86 15.82 4.75
CA ILE A 13 7.58 14.66 3.91
C ILE A 13 8.15 14.99 2.55
N THR A 14 9.35 14.50 2.28
CA THR A 14 9.89 14.48 0.92
C THR A 14 9.08 13.48 0.12
N ILE A 15 8.25 13.96 -0.80
CA ILE A 15 7.58 13.12 -1.79
C ILE A 15 8.61 12.90 -2.90
N ASN A 16 9.45 11.87 -2.75
CA ASN A 16 10.28 11.42 -3.87
C ASN A 16 9.35 10.70 -4.86
N SER A 17 9.28 11.22 -6.09
CA SER A 17 8.61 10.56 -7.22
C SER A 17 9.48 9.49 -7.87
N THR A 18 10.57 9.10 -7.20
CA THR A 18 11.61 8.21 -7.71
C THR A 18 11.52 6.86 -6.99
N CYS A 19 11.82 5.77 -7.69
CA CYS A 19 11.75 4.41 -7.15
C CYS A 19 13.01 4.03 -6.36
N GLY A 20 13.67 5.00 -5.70
CA GLY A 20 14.92 4.79 -4.97
C GLY A 20 16.02 4.19 -5.84
N ALA A 21 16.87 3.34 -5.24
CA ALA A 21 18.03 2.74 -5.89
C ALA A 21 17.69 2.04 -7.22
N CYS A 22 16.49 1.45 -7.34
CA CYS A 22 16.05 0.81 -8.58
C CYS A 22 16.14 1.72 -9.82
N THR A 23 15.85 3.02 -9.70
CA THR A 23 15.86 3.96 -10.84
C THR A 23 16.95 5.03 -10.74
N GLU A 24 17.54 5.22 -9.57
CA GLU A 24 18.52 6.27 -9.30
C GLU A 24 19.97 5.82 -9.48
N GLN A 25 20.23 4.51 -9.59
CA GLN A 25 21.57 3.96 -9.82
C GLN A 25 21.89 3.74 -11.31
N ASP A 26 23.17 3.78 -11.64
CA ASP A 26 23.71 3.58 -12.98
C ASP A 26 23.99 2.10 -13.28
N TYR A 27 22.93 1.32 -13.46
CA TYR A 27 23.06 -0.07 -13.90
C TYR A 27 23.56 -0.16 -15.34
N CYS A 28 24.25 -1.25 -15.67
CA CYS A 28 24.65 -1.53 -17.04
C CYS A 28 23.44 -1.61 -17.99
N THR A 29 23.65 -1.09 -19.20
CA THR A 29 22.65 -0.97 -20.27
C THR A 29 22.79 -2.10 -21.29
N PHE A 30 21.70 -2.42 -21.97
CA PHE A 30 21.69 -3.37 -23.08
C PHE A 30 21.61 -2.68 -24.44
N LEU A 31 22.36 -3.21 -25.41
CA LEU A 31 22.06 -3.00 -26.82
C LEU A 31 20.75 -3.71 -27.19
N LYS A 32 20.17 -3.32 -28.33
CA LYS A 32 18.94 -3.92 -28.85
C LYS A 32 19.05 -5.45 -28.92
N LYS A 33 18.06 -6.14 -28.36
CA LYS A 33 17.86 -7.60 -28.53
C LYS A 33 16.76 -7.89 -29.54
N ASP A 34 16.90 -9.02 -30.23
CA ASP A 34 15.85 -9.55 -31.07
C ASP A 34 14.91 -10.40 -30.21
N ASN A 35 13.71 -9.89 -29.99
CA ASN A 35 12.61 -10.59 -29.33
C ASN A 35 11.40 -10.73 -30.27
N SER A 36 11.65 -10.75 -31.59
CA SER A 36 10.58 -10.82 -32.59
C SER A 36 9.94 -12.20 -32.68
N GLN A 37 10.62 -13.24 -32.20
CA GLN A 37 10.17 -14.62 -32.23
C GLN A 37 9.83 -15.15 -30.83
N GLU A 38 10.56 -14.73 -29.80
CA GLU A 38 10.40 -15.10 -28.40
C GLU A 38 10.58 -13.87 -27.49
N TRP A 39 9.84 -13.81 -26.38
CA TRP A 39 9.92 -12.71 -25.43
C TRP A 39 9.46 -13.15 -24.03
N ILE A 40 9.79 -12.36 -23.02
CA ILE A 40 9.23 -12.55 -21.68
C ILE A 40 7.79 -12.03 -21.73
N ASP A 41 6.80 -12.91 -21.71
CA ASP A 41 5.41 -12.48 -21.78
C ASP A 41 4.99 -11.79 -20.48
N THR A 42 5.11 -12.51 -19.37
CA THR A 42 4.72 -12.03 -18.05
C THR A 42 5.56 -12.67 -16.95
N ILE A 43 6.06 -11.87 -16.02
CA ILE A 43 6.69 -12.34 -14.78
C ILE A 43 5.67 -12.22 -13.64
N PHE A 44 5.62 -13.23 -12.78
CA PHE A 44 4.80 -13.23 -11.56
C PHE A 44 5.70 -13.33 -10.33
N ILE A 45 5.56 -12.40 -9.41
CA ILE A 45 6.29 -12.34 -8.12
C ILE A 45 5.24 -12.22 -7.03
N ASN A 46 5.16 -13.19 -6.11
CA ASN A 46 4.13 -13.23 -5.07
C ASN A 46 2.67 -13.06 -5.58
N GLY A 47 2.41 -13.43 -6.83
CA GLY A 47 1.11 -13.29 -7.49
C GLY A 47 0.89 -11.95 -8.21
N ASP A 48 1.76 -10.95 -8.01
CA ASP A 48 1.75 -9.71 -8.79
C ASP A 48 2.28 -9.98 -10.19
N ALA A 49 1.60 -9.46 -11.21
CA ALA A 49 1.95 -9.64 -12.61
C ALA A 49 2.72 -8.44 -13.18
N TYR A 50 3.82 -8.72 -13.86
CA TYR A 50 4.67 -7.78 -14.58
C TYR A 50 4.71 -8.19 -16.05
N PRO A 51 3.72 -7.75 -16.86
CA PRO A 51 3.68 -8.05 -18.29
C PRO A 51 4.73 -7.23 -19.04
N SER A 52 5.43 -7.85 -19.99
CA SER A 52 6.29 -7.14 -20.95
C SER A 52 5.74 -7.29 -22.38
N GLY A 53 5.44 -8.52 -22.77
CA GLY A 53 5.17 -8.83 -24.18
C GLY A 53 6.44 -8.68 -25.03
N ALA A 54 6.30 -8.61 -26.35
CA ALA A 54 7.43 -8.38 -27.25
C ALA A 54 7.88 -6.90 -27.20
N PHE A 55 8.47 -6.46 -26.08
CA PHE A 55 8.82 -5.07 -25.87
C PHE A 55 9.87 -4.60 -26.88
N THR A 56 9.64 -3.43 -27.49
CA THR A 56 10.52 -2.95 -28.56
C THR A 56 11.93 -2.71 -28.04
N GLY A 57 12.89 -3.45 -28.59
CA GLY A 57 14.30 -3.35 -28.20
C GLY A 57 14.78 -4.44 -27.25
N GLY A 58 13.86 -5.27 -26.72
CA GLY A 58 14.17 -6.40 -25.84
C GLY A 58 14.75 -6.01 -24.48
N TYR A 59 14.50 -4.79 -24.01
CA TYR A 59 14.79 -4.34 -22.66
C TYR A 59 13.62 -3.50 -22.12
N LEU A 60 13.04 -3.92 -21.00
CA LEU A 60 11.97 -3.20 -20.29
C LEU A 60 12.38 -2.91 -18.84
N LEU A 61 12.10 -1.70 -18.36
CA LEU A 61 12.13 -1.35 -16.94
C LEU A 61 10.71 -1.09 -16.42
N SER A 62 10.25 -1.95 -15.52
CA SER A 62 8.98 -1.85 -14.80
C SER A 62 9.15 -1.16 -13.45
N SER A 63 9.02 0.16 -13.43
CA SER A 63 9.22 1.04 -12.25
C SER A 63 7.90 1.61 -11.67
N GLY A 64 6.79 0.87 -11.77
CA GLY A 64 5.45 1.35 -11.40
C GLY A 64 5.17 1.48 -9.88
N ILE A 65 3.97 1.98 -9.55
CA ILE A 65 3.50 2.21 -8.17
C ILE A 65 3.26 0.89 -7.40
N ASN A 66 2.94 -0.19 -8.11
CA ASN A 66 2.74 -1.52 -7.54
C ASN A 66 4.03 -2.33 -7.70
N THR A 67 4.81 -2.42 -6.63
CA THR A 67 6.05 -3.22 -6.60
C THR A 67 5.96 -4.18 -5.45
N SER A 68 6.31 -5.43 -5.71
CA SER A 68 6.16 -6.53 -4.76
C SER A 68 7.04 -6.29 -3.53
N ILE A 69 6.49 -6.63 -2.36
CA ILE A 69 7.20 -6.55 -1.09
C ILE A 69 7.89 -7.88 -0.84
N LEU A 70 9.18 -7.79 -0.56
CA LEU A 70 10.07 -8.91 -0.29
C LEU A 70 10.60 -8.77 1.13
N GLN A 71 10.73 -9.90 1.82
CA GLN A 71 11.26 -9.95 3.19
C GLN A 71 12.64 -10.60 3.19
N GLY A 72 13.63 -9.93 3.78
CA GLY A 72 14.96 -10.48 3.97
C GLY A 72 14.92 -11.81 4.76
N GLY A 73 15.72 -12.78 4.33
CA GLY A 73 15.80 -14.10 4.96
C GLY A 73 14.63 -15.03 4.65
N THR A 74 13.77 -14.67 3.69
CA THR A 74 12.66 -15.51 3.21
C THR A 74 12.90 -15.99 1.78
N GLN A 75 12.10 -16.95 1.35
CA GLN A 75 12.14 -17.45 -0.02
C GLN A 75 11.03 -16.81 -0.86
N LEU A 76 11.42 -16.22 -1.98
CA LEU A 76 10.51 -15.67 -2.98
C LEU A 76 10.24 -16.74 -4.05
N SER A 77 8.97 -17.02 -4.33
CA SER A 77 8.58 -17.79 -5.52
C SER A 77 8.29 -16.87 -6.69
N PHE A 78 8.77 -17.24 -7.88
CA PHE A 78 8.44 -16.55 -9.11
C PHE A 78 7.99 -17.51 -10.20
N LYS A 79 7.25 -16.97 -11.17
CA LYS A 79 6.93 -17.65 -12.42
C LYS A 79 7.20 -16.72 -13.59
N MET A 80 7.64 -17.27 -14.72
CA MET A 80 7.84 -16.54 -15.95
C MET A 80 7.15 -17.27 -17.10
N ASN A 81 6.21 -16.58 -17.73
CA ASN A 81 5.62 -17.01 -19.00
C ASN A 81 6.51 -16.56 -20.14
N ILE A 82 6.79 -17.48 -21.07
CA ILE A 82 7.48 -17.18 -22.32
C ILE A 82 6.42 -16.98 -23.40
N GLY A 83 6.53 -15.88 -24.13
CA GLY A 83 5.71 -15.58 -25.30
C GLY A 83 6.43 -15.96 -26.59
N TYR A 84 5.66 -16.41 -27.57
CA TYR A 84 6.18 -16.77 -28.90
C TYR A 84 5.29 -16.21 -29.99
N PHE A 85 5.89 -15.78 -31.09
CA PHE A 85 5.12 -15.39 -32.28
C PHE A 85 4.52 -16.61 -32.99
N SER A 86 5.30 -17.69 -33.12
CA SER A 86 4.84 -18.91 -33.81
C SER A 86 5.47 -20.19 -33.27
N SER A 87 6.79 -20.33 -33.36
CA SER A 87 7.50 -21.53 -32.90
C SER A 87 7.98 -21.33 -31.46
N GLN A 88 8.06 -22.43 -30.71
CA GLN A 88 8.62 -22.42 -29.36
C GLN A 88 10.13 -22.64 -29.40
N PHE A 89 10.88 -21.80 -28.70
CA PHE A 89 12.33 -21.84 -28.58
C PHE A 89 12.75 -22.26 -27.18
N LEU A 90 13.99 -22.75 -27.05
CA LEU A 90 14.55 -23.15 -25.76
C LEU A 90 15.20 -21.92 -25.16
N GLU A 91 14.72 -21.50 -24.00
CA GLU A 91 15.19 -20.29 -23.32
C GLU A 91 15.86 -20.64 -22.00
N TYR A 92 17.05 -20.07 -21.79
CA TYR A 92 17.70 -19.96 -20.51
C TYR A 92 17.17 -18.74 -19.76
N VAL A 93 17.10 -18.85 -18.44
CA VAL A 93 16.73 -17.74 -17.56
C VAL A 93 17.73 -17.58 -16.43
N SER A 94 18.15 -16.33 -16.25
CA SER A 94 18.92 -15.89 -15.08
C SER A 94 18.20 -14.74 -14.40
N VAL A 95 18.22 -14.72 -13.07
CA VAL A 95 17.64 -13.64 -12.26
C VAL A 95 18.70 -13.08 -11.35
N TYR A 96 18.92 -11.78 -11.41
CA TYR A 96 19.79 -11.05 -10.49
C TYR A 96 18.97 -10.11 -9.64
N CYS A 97 19.40 -9.85 -8.41
CA CYS A 97 18.81 -8.80 -7.59
C CYS A 97 19.89 -8.06 -6.82
N ASP A 98 19.88 -6.74 -6.93
CA ASP A 98 20.85 -5.85 -6.30
C ASP A 98 20.50 -5.72 -4.80
N TRP A 99 20.92 -6.70 -4.00
CA TRP A 99 20.57 -6.78 -2.58
C TRP A 99 21.26 -5.70 -1.76
N ASN A 100 22.38 -5.18 -2.26
CA ASN A 100 23.20 -4.18 -1.59
C ASN A 100 22.91 -2.73 -2.05
N GLN A 101 22.04 -2.55 -3.06
CA GLN A 101 21.60 -1.28 -3.65
C GLN A 101 22.74 -0.41 -4.22
N ASP A 102 23.82 -1.02 -4.72
CA ASP A 102 25.02 -0.33 -5.20
C ASP A 102 25.00 0.00 -6.70
N GLY A 103 23.97 -0.44 -7.43
CA GLY A 103 23.84 -0.18 -8.87
C GLY A 103 24.58 -1.17 -9.77
N SER A 104 25.17 -2.21 -9.20
CA SER A 104 25.82 -3.31 -9.91
C SER A 104 25.20 -4.65 -9.53
N PHE A 105 25.51 -5.68 -10.31
CA PHE A 105 25.13 -7.06 -10.00
C PHE A 105 26.40 -7.89 -9.89
N SER A 106 26.72 -8.30 -8.68
CA SER A 106 27.84 -9.18 -8.35
C SER A 106 27.47 -10.66 -8.50
N GLU A 107 28.46 -11.55 -8.39
CA GLU A 107 28.22 -13.00 -8.43
C GLU A 107 27.29 -13.46 -7.29
N ASP A 108 27.39 -12.85 -6.11
CA ASP A 108 26.54 -13.15 -4.95
C ASP A 108 25.09 -12.66 -5.13
N GLU A 109 24.81 -11.91 -6.19
CA GLU A 109 23.49 -11.37 -6.51
C GLU A 109 22.78 -12.14 -7.63
N LEU A 110 23.45 -13.15 -8.22
CA LEU A 110 22.82 -14.18 -9.04
C LEU A 110 21.88 -15.01 -8.16
N SER A 111 20.60 -14.70 -8.25
CA SER A 111 19.56 -15.20 -7.35
C SER A 111 18.85 -16.44 -7.90
N TYR A 112 18.91 -16.66 -9.22
CA TYR A 112 18.41 -17.86 -9.89
C TYR A 112 19.12 -18.03 -11.23
N GLN A 113 19.42 -19.27 -11.60
CA GLN A 113 19.85 -19.63 -12.95
C GLN A 113 19.22 -20.96 -13.34
N SER A 114 18.63 -21.04 -14.54
CA SER A 114 18.06 -22.29 -15.05
C SER A 114 19.17 -23.30 -15.38
N GLU A 115 19.09 -24.52 -14.86
CA GLU A 115 20.06 -25.58 -15.19
C GLU A 115 19.97 -26.03 -16.66
N ASN A 116 18.74 -26.04 -17.21
CA ASN A 116 18.44 -26.44 -18.58
C ASN A 116 17.46 -25.45 -19.19
N PRO A 117 17.52 -25.19 -20.50
CA PRO A 117 16.61 -24.27 -21.12
C PRO A 117 15.21 -24.89 -21.24
N SER A 118 14.18 -24.06 -21.25
CA SER A 118 12.77 -24.47 -21.29
C SER A 118 12.02 -23.80 -22.43
N ARG A 119 11.01 -24.49 -22.97
CA ARG A 119 10.03 -23.92 -23.92
C ARG A 119 8.75 -23.43 -23.24
N ASN A 120 8.58 -23.81 -21.98
CA ASN A 120 7.35 -23.65 -21.22
C ASN A 120 7.54 -22.64 -20.08
N LEU A 121 6.49 -22.48 -19.27
CA LEU A 121 6.55 -21.80 -17.98
C LEU A 121 7.83 -22.14 -17.22
N ILE A 122 8.55 -21.11 -16.78
CA ILE A 122 9.71 -21.24 -15.90
C ILE A 122 9.25 -20.87 -14.50
N GLU A 123 9.47 -21.79 -13.55
CA GLU A 123 9.16 -21.59 -12.14
C GLU A 123 10.46 -21.73 -11.35
N GLY A 124 10.62 -20.86 -10.36
CA GLY A 124 11.81 -20.85 -9.53
C GLY A 124 11.57 -20.24 -8.17
N THR A 125 12.55 -20.45 -7.30
CA THR A 125 12.62 -19.88 -5.97
C THR A 125 13.92 -19.11 -5.83
N ILE A 126 13.84 -17.95 -5.20
CA ILE A 126 14.96 -17.05 -4.91
C ILE A 126 15.05 -16.93 -3.39
N ASP A 127 16.22 -17.23 -2.83
CA ASP A 127 16.47 -16.99 -1.40
C ASP A 127 16.91 -15.53 -1.22
N ILE A 128 16.12 -14.75 -0.48
CA ILE A 128 16.42 -13.33 -0.23
C ILE A 128 17.42 -13.26 0.93
N PRO A 129 18.60 -12.63 0.76
CA PRO A 129 19.57 -12.51 1.84
C PRO A 129 18.97 -11.81 3.07
N ALA A 130 19.27 -12.32 4.27
CA ALA A 130 18.79 -11.72 5.52
C ALA A 130 19.38 -10.32 5.78
N ASN A 131 20.49 -9.99 5.12
CA ASN A 131 21.17 -8.71 5.16
C ASN A 131 20.85 -7.80 3.96
N ALA A 132 19.87 -8.16 3.13
CA ALA A 132 19.46 -7.31 2.01
C ALA A 132 19.02 -5.93 2.52
N LEU A 133 19.49 -4.86 1.88
CA LEU A 133 19.21 -3.50 2.34
C LEU A 133 17.73 -3.17 2.13
N LYS A 134 17.13 -2.55 3.15
CA LYS A 134 15.75 -2.07 3.07
C LYS A 134 15.61 -0.97 2.04
N GLY A 135 14.43 -0.89 1.42
CA GLY A 135 14.14 0.08 0.37
C GLY A 135 13.86 -0.58 -0.97
N THR A 136 13.70 0.25 -2.00
CA THR A 136 13.41 -0.23 -3.35
C THR A 136 14.70 -0.50 -4.12
N THR A 137 14.84 -1.72 -4.63
CA THR A 137 15.98 -2.17 -5.42
C THR A 137 15.55 -2.79 -6.75
N ARG A 138 16.52 -3.07 -7.64
CA ARG A 138 16.30 -3.66 -8.95
C ARG A 138 16.46 -5.18 -8.90
N MET A 139 15.48 -5.87 -9.48
CA MET A 139 15.55 -7.28 -9.83
C MET A 139 15.53 -7.39 -11.35
N ARG A 140 16.49 -8.13 -11.93
CA ARG A 140 16.69 -8.27 -13.36
C ARG A 140 16.41 -9.70 -13.79
N PHE A 141 15.47 -9.87 -14.70
CA PHE A 141 15.21 -11.14 -15.38
C PHE A 141 15.82 -11.09 -16.78
N LEU A 142 16.68 -12.06 -17.07
CA LEU A 142 17.32 -12.25 -18.37
C LEU A 142 16.76 -13.54 -18.96
N MET A 143 16.15 -13.45 -20.14
CA MET A 143 15.75 -14.60 -20.93
C MET A 143 16.55 -14.60 -22.22
N SER A 144 17.22 -15.70 -22.54
CA SER A 144 18.00 -15.81 -23.76
C SER A 144 18.00 -17.22 -24.34
N TYR A 145 18.03 -17.28 -25.67
CA TYR A 145 18.25 -18.52 -26.42
C TYR A 145 19.59 -19.18 -26.10
N GLU A 146 20.62 -18.36 -25.83
CA GLU A 146 21.95 -18.83 -25.41
C GLU A 146 22.10 -18.70 -23.90
N SER A 147 22.91 -19.57 -23.29
CA SER A 147 23.21 -19.43 -21.85
C SER A 147 24.00 -18.14 -21.63
N LEU A 148 23.51 -17.31 -20.71
CA LEU A 148 24.13 -16.04 -20.35
C LEU A 148 24.66 -16.07 -18.92
N ASP A 149 25.97 -15.86 -18.78
CA ASP A 149 26.68 -15.83 -17.49
C ASP A 149 27.03 -14.40 -17.03
N SER A 150 26.37 -13.38 -17.61
CA SER A 150 26.56 -11.98 -17.23
C SER A 150 25.24 -11.30 -16.91
N PRO A 151 25.18 -10.46 -15.86
CA PRO A 151 24.02 -9.61 -15.59
C PRO A 151 23.92 -8.42 -16.55
N CYS A 152 24.96 -8.18 -17.36
CA CYS A 152 25.08 -7.05 -18.26
C CYS A 152 25.13 -7.51 -19.73
N ASP A 153 25.16 -6.54 -20.62
CA ASP A 153 25.17 -6.84 -22.05
C ASP A 153 26.40 -7.64 -22.49
N ASP A 154 26.16 -8.64 -23.33
CA ASP A 154 27.19 -9.50 -23.92
C ASP A 154 26.99 -9.54 -25.45
N ILE A 155 28.08 -9.61 -26.19
CA ILE A 155 28.07 -9.67 -27.66
C ILE A 155 27.37 -10.94 -28.20
N ASN A 156 27.34 -12.01 -27.41
CA ASN A 156 26.68 -13.26 -27.76
C ASN A 156 25.18 -13.24 -27.43
N PHE A 157 24.75 -12.35 -26.54
CA PHE A 157 23.34 -12.20 -26.21
C PHE A 157 22.61 -11.40 -27.29
N ASN A 158 22.11 -12.08 -28.33
CA ASN A 158 21.41 -11.40 -29.44
C ASN A 158 19.91 -11.68 -29.48
N TYR A 159 19.47 -12.81 -28.92
CA TYR A 159 18.09 -13.30 -28.96
C TYR A 159 17.55 -13.46 -27.53
N GLY A 160 16.38 -12.88 -27.30
CA GLY A 160 15.71 -12.86 -25.99
C GLY A 160 15.40 -11.45 -25.48
N GLU A 161 15.16 -11.33 -24.18
CA GLU A 161 14.69 -10.10 -23.56
C GLU A 161 15.18 -9.95 -22.11
N VAL A 162 15.32 -8.69 -21.70
CA VAL A 162 15.68 -8.30 -20.34
C VAL A 162 14.57 -7.50 -19.70
N ASN A 163 14.09 -7.93 -18.55
CA ASN A 163 13.11 -7.20 -17.77
C ASN A 163 13.68 -6.84 -16.40
N ASP A 164 13.91 -5.54 -16.20
CA ASP A 164 14.18 -4.97 -14.90
C ASP A 164 12.87 -4.63 -14.20
N ILE A 165 12.70 -5.11 -12.97
CA ILE A 165 11.55 -4.88 -12.12
C ILE A 165 12.03 -4.23 -10.83
N CYS A 166 11.36 -3.17 -10.39
CA CYS A 166 11.58 -2.63 -9.05
C CYS A 166 10.86 -3.50 -8.01
N VAL A 167 11.58 -3.92 -6.98
CA VAL A 167 11.03 -4.64 -5.81
C VAL A 167 11.35 -3.88 -4.54
N HIS A 168 10.61 -4.10 -3.46
CA HIS A 168 10.82 -3.39 -2.19
C HIS A 168 11.14 -4.36 -1.06
N ILE A 169 12.30 -4.18 -0.43
CA ILE A 169 12.76 -4.97 0.70
C ILE A 169 12.33 -4.26 1.99
N SER A 170 11.59 -4.95 2.84
CA SER A 170 11.24 -4.48 4.19
C SER A 170 11.30 -5.64 5.20
N ASP A 171 11.52 -5.31 6.47
CA ASP A 171 11.47 -6.28 7.57
C ASP A 171 10.03 -6.66 7.91
N ASP A 172 9.08 -5.79 7.54
CA ASP A 172 7.70 -5.88 7.97
C ASP A 172 6.86 -6.35 6.79
N ASN A 173 6.17 -7.48 6.98
CA ASN A 173 4.93 -7.70 6.26
C ASN A 173 4.05 -6.52 6.67
N CYS A 174 3.98 -5.47 5.86
CA CYS A 174 3.12 -4.30 6.06
C CYS A 174 1.66 -4.75 5.99
N GLY A 175 1.29 -5.51 7.02
CA GLY A 175 0.10 -6.31 7.09
C GLY A 175 -1.10 -5.42 7.31
N SER A 176 -2.28 -6.02 7.17
CA SER A 176 -3.49 -5.31 7.49
C SER A 176 -3.43 -4.79 8.92
N PRO A 177 -3.72 -3.51 9.14
CA PRO A 177 -3.74 -2.95 10.49
C PRO A 177 -4.74 -3.71 11.36
N SER A 178 -4.35 -4.06 12.58
CA SER A 178 -5.07 -5.00 13.45
C SER A 178 -5.50 -4.42 14.80
N SER A 179 -5.05 -3.21 15.13
CA SER A 179 -5.17 -2.54 16.42
C SER A 179 -5.41 -1.03 16.24
N VAL A 180 -6.60 -0.69 15.75
CA VAL A 180 -7.10 0.68 15.64
C VAL A 180 -8.40 0.80 16.41
N ALA A 181 -8.48 1.77 17.32
CA ALA A 181 -9.67 2.02 18.13
C ALA A 181 -10.33 3.35 17.76
N PHE A 182 -11.67 3.35 17.76
CA PHE A 182 -12.50 4.51 17.48
C PHE A 182 -13.40 4.79 18.68
N THR A 183 -13.32 5.99 19.25
CA THR A 183 -14.23 6.44 20.31
C THR A 183 -14.96 7.69 19.89
N ILE A 184 -16.19 7.86 20.36
CA ILE A 184 -16.98 9.07 20.12
C ILE A 184 -16.75 9.99 21.31
N GLU A 185 -16.38 11.23 21.04
CA GLU A 185 -16.19 12.27 22.04
C GLU A 185 -17.27 13.34 21.87
N GLY A 186 -18.11 13.51 22.87
CA GLY A 186 -19.30 14.36 22.78
C GLY A 186 -20.28 13.87 21.70
N ASP A 187 -20.83 14.82 20.93
CA ASP A 187 -21.94 14.52 20.02
C ASP A 187 -21.51 14.27 18.58
N ASN A 188 -20.31 14.71 18.19
CA ASN A 188 -19.91 14.77 16.79
C ASN A 188 -18.40 14.68 16.52
N LEU A 189 -17.61 14.26 17.50
CA LEU A 189 -16.18 14.04 17.32
C LEU A 189 -15.86 12.55 17.38
N ILE A 190 -14.91 12.12 16.55
CA ILE A 190 -14.40 10.75 16.55
C ILE A 190 -12.92 10.82 16.88
N ASN A 191 -12.56 10.27 18.02
CA ASN A 191 -11.17 10.09 18.41
C ASN A 191 -10.67 8.75 17.86
N ILE A 192 -9.56 8.79 17.15
CA ILE A 192 -8.90 7.63 16.56
C ILE A 192 -7.62 7.39 17.34
N HIS A 193 -7.48 6.19 17.89
CA HIS A 193 -6.27 5.71 18.53
C HIS A 193 -5.60 4.64 17.67
N ASN A 194 -4.39 4.95 17.21
CA ASN A 194 -3.52 4.09 16.45
C ASN A 194 -2.54 3.39 17.40
N ASN A 195 -2.59 2.06 17.46
CA ASN A 195 -1.68 1.23 18.24
C ASN A 195 -0.78 0.37 17.34
N GLU A 196 -0.65 0.67 16.05
CA GLU A 196 0.13 -0.10 15.07
C GLU A 196 1.65 0.16 15.13
N GLY A 197 2.09 1.21 15.84
CA GLY A 197 3.50 1.66 15.85
C GLY A 197 3.93 2.46 14.60
N ASP A 198 3.24 2.27 13.47
CA ASP A 198 3.40 3.05 12.23
C ASP A 198 2.27 4.06 12.01
N SER A 199 2.43 4.99 11.07
CA SER A 199 1.35 5.94 10.74
C SER A 199 0.20 5.26 9.99
N LEU A 200 -1.04 5.74 10.13
CA LEU A 200 -2.19 5.26 9.37
C LEU A 200 -2.69 6.31 8.38
N LEU A 201 -3.05 5.89 7.17
CA LEU A 201 -4.00 6.61 6.32
C LEU A 201 -5.41 6.23 6.76
N ILE A 202 -6.17 7.18 7.28
CA ILE A 202 -7.60 7.04 7.52
C ILE A 202 -8.37 7.62 6.35
N LEU A 203 -9.28 6.82 5.80
CA LEU A 203 -10.32 7.26 4.88
C LEU A 203 -11.66 7.23 5.62
N TYR A 204 -12.36 8.36 5.64
CA TYR A 204 -13.66 8.47 6.33
C TYR A 204 -14.69 9.25 5.52
N ARG A 205 -15.98 8.95 5.71
CA ARG A 205 -17.11 9.68 5.12
C ARG A 205 -18.41 9.44 5.88
N ASP A 206 -19.33 10.39 5.80
CA ASP A 206 -20.72 10.17 6.21
C ASP A 206 -21.46 9.30 5.16
N THR A 207 -22.52 8.60 5.57
CA THR A 207 -23.51 7.99 4.66
C THR A 207 -24.06 8.92 3.58
N SER A 208 -24.16 10.22 3.86
CA SER A 208 -24.63 11.24 2.91
C SER A 208 -23.55 11.68 1.91
N GLU A 209 -22.28 11.33 2.13
CA GLU A 209 -21.15 11.75 1.32
C GLU A 209 -20.72 10.66 0.34
N LEU A 210 -20.48 11.04 -0.93
CA LEU A 210 -20.00 10.12 -1.96
C LEU A 210 -18.49 9.93 -1.92
N LEU A 211 -17.74 10.96 -1.52
CA LEU A 211 -16.28 10.97 -1.53
C LEU A 211 -15.70 10.70 -0.14
N TRP A 212 -14.59 9.97 -0.10
CA TRP A 212 -13.82 9.75 1.11
C TRP A 212 -12.92 10.94 1.41
N LYS A 213 -12.98 11.44 2.65
CA LYS A 213 -12.00 12.37 3.23
C LYS A 213 -10.80 11.56 3.74
N LYS A 214 -9.64 12.20 3.87
CA LYS A 214 -8.39 11.55 4.28
C LYS A 214 -7.71 12.25 5.45
N ALA A 215 -7.11 11.48 6.35
CA ALA A 215 -6.24 11.95 7.42
C ALA A 215 -5.05 11.00 7.59
N ILE A 216 -3.91 11.51 8.04
CA ILE A 216 -2.74 10.69 8.42
C ILE A 216 -2.55 10.79 9.93
N ILE A 217 -2.51 9.65 10.63
CA ILE A 217 -2.49 9.59 12.10
C ILE A 217 -1.35 8.71 12.57
N ALA A 218 -0.38 9.29 13.27
CA ALA A 218 0.75 8.54 13.85
C ALA A 218 0.41 7.88 15.19
N HIS A 219 -0.39 8.54 16.04
CA HIS A 219 -0.76 8.03 17.37
C HIS A 219 -2.25 8.23 17.62
N SER A 220 -2.68 9.42 18.05
CA SER A 220 -4.10 9.71 18.22
C SER A 220 -4.48 11.01 17.53
N SER A 221 -5.67 11.05 16.94
CA SER A 221 -6.21 12.29 16.37
C SER A 221 -7.71 12.35 16.53
N MET A 222 -8.22 13.57 16.72
CA MET A 222 -9.64 13.87 16.69
C MET A 222 -10.05 14.21 15.25
N LEU A 223 -11.07 13.53 14.75
CA LEU A 223 -11.79 13.93 13.54
C LEU A 223 -13.06 14.70 13.94
N SER A 224 -13.34 15.77 13.21
CA SER A 224 -14.47 16.66 13.44
C SER A 224 -15.26 16.92 12.15
N GLY A 225 -16.37 17.64 12.27
CA GLY A 225 -17.21 18.01 11.12
C GLY A 225 -18.21 16.93 10.72
N PHE A 226 -18.61 16.11 11.70
CA PHE A 226 -19.72 15.17 11.55
C PHE A 226 -20.99 15.78 12.11
N ASP A 227 -22.14 15.32 11.62
CA ASP A 227 -23.43 15.63 12.21
C ASP A 227 -23.70 14.68 13.39
N SER A 228 -24.49 15.14 14.37
CA SER A 228 -24.99 14.27 15.45
C SER A 228 -25.96 13.23 14.90
N CYS A 229 -25.97 12.03 15.48
CA CYS A 229 -26.83 10.91 15.07
C CYS A 229 -26.56 10.32 13.67
N SER A 230 -25.41 10.62 13.07
CA SER A 230 -25.02 10.18 11.73
C SER A 230 -24.13 8.95 11.77
N VAL A 231 -24.24 8.10 10.74
CA VAL A 231 -23.38 6.94 10.56
C VAL A 231 -22.19 7.33 9.69
N ILE A 232 -20.99 7.09 10.22
CA ILE A 232 -19.72 7.37 9.57
C ILE A 232 -19.08 6.05 9.17
N PHE A 233 -18.68 5.95 7.92
CA PHE A 233 -17.85 4.85 7.42
C PHE A 233 -16.38 5.23 7.50
N ILE A 234 -15.57 4.29 7.99
CA ILE A 234 -14.13 4.45 8.16
C ILE A 234 -13.44 3.21 7.61
N LYS A 235 -12.39 3.40 6.82
CA LYS A 235 -11.42 2.35 6.47
C LYS A 235 -10.02 2.94 6.54
N TYR A 236 -9.02 2.11 6.78
CA TYR A 236 -7.68 2.60 7.04
C TYR A 236 -6.61 1.67 6.49
N SER A 237 -5.42 2.22 6.28
CA SER A 237 -4.25 1.49 5.79
C SER A 237 -3.03 1.93 6.59
N LYS A 238 -2.22 0.95 6.99
CA LYS A 238 -0.93 1.18 7.64
C LYS A 238 0.05 1.79 6.64
N ILE A 239 0.80 2.79 7.06
CA ILE A 239 1.84 3.44 6.27
C ILE A 239 3.19 2.94 6.78
N CYS A 240 3.77 1.95 6.10
CA CYS A 240 5.08 1.40 6.42
C CYS A 240 6.08 1.84 5.34
N ASP A 241 7.22 2.41 5.74
CA ASP A 241 8.32 2.78 4.84
C ASP A 241 7.89 3.57 3.58
N GLY A 242 6.89 4.46 3.73
CA GLY A 242 6.39 5.31 2.65
C GLY A 242 5.33 4.68 1.73
N ARG A 243 4.83 3.48 2.06
CA ARG A 243 3.78 2.78 1.30
C ARG A 243 2.54 2.49 2.14
N TYR A 244 1.42 2.24 1.46
CA TYR A 244 0.15 1.88 2.07
C TYR A 244 -0.05 0.36 2.07
N ALA A 245 -0.27 -0.24 3.24
CA ALA A 245 -0.76 -1.60 3.39
C ALA A 245 -2.12 -1.81 2.69
N PRO A 246 -2.56 -3.06 2.47
CA PRO A 246 -3.95 -3.33 2.12
C PRO A 246 -4.92 -2.59 3.05
N LEU A 247 -5.98 -2.03 2.47
CA LEU A 247 -7.02 -1.35 3.24
C LEU A 247 -7.72 -2.35 4.17
N SER A 248 -8.05 -1.89 5.37
CA SER A 248 -8.97 -2.58 6.27
C SER A 248 -10.34 -2.78 5.64
N ASP A 249 -11.12 -3.68 6.23
CA ASP A 249 -12.56 -3.68 6.02
C ASP A 249 -13.18 -2.33 6.41
N VAL A 250 -14.39 -2.06 5.89
CA VAL A 250 -15.12 -0.86 6.25
C VAL A 250 -15.73 -1.02 7.63
N HIS A 251 -15.30 -0.17 8.56
CA HIS A 251 -15.91 0.01 9.86
C HIS A 251 -17.01 1.06 9.78
N SER A 252 -18.04 0.90 10.62
CA SER A 252 -19.07 1.92 10.81
C SER A 252 -19.15 2.32 12.27
N ILE A 253 -19.32 3.62 12.51
CA ILE A 253 -19.54 4.19 13.83
C ILE A 253 -20.67 5.22 13.73
N LYS A 254 -21.51 5.32 14.76
CA LYS A 254 -22.63 6.26 14.78
C LYS A 254 -22.39 7.33 15.83
N THR A 255 -22.36 8.61 15.44
CA THR A 255 -22.22 9.72 16.38
C THR A 255 -23.40 9.78 17.36
N GLN A 256 -23.21 10.36 18.55
CA GLN A 256 -24.29 10.45 19.53
C GLN A 256 -25.42 11.32 19.00
N CYS A 257 -26.64 10.93 19.32
CA CYS A 257 -27.81 11.74 18.98
C CYS A 257 -28.00 12.75 20.12
N ILE A 258 -28.13 14.04 19.78
CA ILE A 258 -28.50 15.07 20.76
C ILE A 258 -29.96 14.81 21.14
N ASN A 259 -30.17 14.06 22.21
CA ASN A 259 -31.48 13.92 22.81
C ASN A 259 -31.60 15.02 23.85
N ALA A 260 -32.40 16.04 23.57
CA ALA A 260 -32.79 17.04 24.55
C ALA A 260 -33.75 16.40 25.58
N VAL A 261 -33.23 15.54 26.46
CA VAL A 261 -33.92 15.21 27.71
C VAL A 261 -33.50 16.29 28.70
N GLN A 262 -34.08 17.48 28.57
CA GLN A 262 -34.06 18.41 29.69
C GLN A 262 -34.88 17.73 30.78
N TYR A 263 -34.22 17.27 31.85
CA TYR A 263 -34.92 16.85 33.05
C TYR A 263 -35.83 18.01 33.45
N VAL A 264 -37.14 17.81 33.36
CA VAL A 264 -38.10 18.72 33.97
C VAL A 264 -37.76 18.66 35.47
N SER A 265 -37.46 19.81 36.08
CA SER A 265 -37.14 19.87 37.51
C SER A 265 -38.20 19.12 38.33
N ASP A 266 -37.83 18.53 39.46
CA ASP A 266 -38.74 17.87 40.43
C ASP A 266 -39.81 18.81 41.05
N GLU A 267 -39.97 20.02 40.48
CA GLU A 267 -41.04 20.95 40.78
C GLU A 267 -42.41 20.29 40.46
N PRO A 268 -43.36 20.32 41.40
CA PRO A 268 -44.66 19.70 41.19
C PRO A 268 -45.42 20.41 40.06
N LEU A 269 -45.74 19.67 39.00
CA LEU A 269 -46.61 20.15 37.93
C LEU A 269 -48.00 20.47 38.48
N SER A 270 -48.51 21.66 38.18
CA SER A 270 -49.88 22.02 38.53
C SER A 270 -50.83 21.76 37.35
N ILE A 271 -51.94 21.10 37.66
CA ILE A 271 -52.93 20.63 36.69
C ILE A 271 -54.26 21.33 36.97
N PHE A 272 -54.82 22.03 35.98
CA PHE A 272 -56.08 22.76 36.13
C PHE A 272 -56.97 22.67 34.87
N PRO A 273 -58.30 22.56 34.99
CA PRO A 273 -59.05 22.24 36.20
C PRO A 273 -58.93 20.75 36.57
N ASN A 274 -58.97 20.42 37.86
CA ASN A 274 -59.11 19.05 38.34
C ASN A 274 -60.22 19.02 39.41
N PRO A 275 -61.38 18.38 39.15
CA PRO A 275 -61.70 17.53 37.99
C PRO A 275 -61.92 18.34 36.70
N SER A 276 -61.51 17.81 35.54
CA SER A 276 -61.84 18.37 34.22
C SER A 276 -62.85 17.51 33.49
N GLN A 277 -63.69 18.16 32.67
CA GLN A 277 -64.66 17.50 31.80
C GLN A 277 -64.26 17.51 30.32
N VAL A 278 -63.28 18.31 29.89
CA VAL A 278 -62.93 18.44 28.46
C VAL A 278 -61.43 18.66 28.24
N ASN A 279 -60.86 19.75 28.77
CA ASN A 279 -59.45 20.09 28.58
C ASN A 279 -58.74 20.25 29.92
N VAL A 280 -57.47 19.89 29.98
CA VAL A 280 -56.60 20.05 31.15
C VAL A 280 -55.38 20.86 30.73
N TRP A 281 -55.02 21.84 31.55
CA TRP A 281 -53.83 22.66 31.38
C TRP A 281 -52.77 22.20 32.37
N ILE A 282 -51.57 21.96 31.87
CA ILE A 282 -50.40 21.64 32.68
C ILE A 282 -49.52 22.87 32.69
N ASN A 283 -49.32 23.46 33.86
CA ASN A 283 -48.38 24.57 34.02
C ASN A 283 -47.01 24.01 34.42
N ASN A 284 -46.02 24.19 33.54
CA ASN A 284 -44.63 23.85 33.78
C ASN A 284 -43.88 25.15 34.15
N PRO A 285 -43.56 25.38 35.43
CA PRO A 285 -42.75 26.53 35.82
C PRO A 285 -41.33 26.31 35.29
N GLN A 286 -41.01 26.86 34.12
CA GLN A 286 -39.62 26.96 33.67
C GLN A 286 -38.85 27.78 34.73
N PRO A 287 -37.64 27.36 35.16
CA PRO A 287 -36.78 28.25 35.93
C PRO A 287 -36.46 29.46 35.06
N GLY A 288 -36.70 30.66 35.59
CA GLY A 288 -36.51 31.92 34.87
C GLY A 288 -35.12 32.04 34.25
N ILE A 289 -35.08 32.64 33.06
CA ILE A 289 -33.85 33.13 32.42
C ILE A 289 -33.20 34.19 33.33
#